data_AF-X0XYJ3-F1
#
_entry.id   AF-X0XYJ3-F1
#
_cell.length_a   1.000
_cell.length_b   1.000
_cell.length_c   1.000
_cell.angle_alpha   90.00
_cell.angle_beta   90.00
_cell.angle_gamma   90.00
#
_symmetry.space_group_name_H-M   'P 1'
#
loop_
_entity.id
_entity.type
_entity.pdbx_description
1 polymer ?
#
loop_
_entity_poly.entity_id
_entity_poly.type
_entity_poly.pdbx_seq_one_letter_code
_entity_poly.pdbx_strand_id
1 'polypeptide(L)' 'MSAKLAILGGPPAVTVDAGERWKRPVDEERKAVCDLIDRGYLSGSGSGPPKEFEEEFREFIGCKYVL' A
#
# COMPACT_ATOMS: atom_id res chain seq x y z
N MET A 1 -4.34 -17.97 41.55
CA MET A 1 -3.86 -18.85 40.47
C MET A 1 -3.54 -17.97 39.27
N SER A 2 -2.36 -18.12 38.67
CA SER A 2 -2.00 -17.40 37.44
C SER A 2 -2.72 -18.04 36.25
N ALA A 3 -3.36 -17.25 35.38
CA ALA A 3 -4.03 -17.75 34.20
C ALA A 3 -3.00 -18.36 33.21
N LYS A 4 -3.37 -19.46 32.53
CA LYS A 4 -2.49 -20.13 31.56
C LYS A 4 -2.31 -19.27 30.32
N LEU A 5 -1.08 -19.09 29.85
CA LEU A 5 -0.79 -18.32 28.62
C LEU A 5 -1.35 -19.05 27.38
N ALA A 6 -1.76 -18.28 26.37
CA ALA A 6 -2.30 -18.82 25.12
C ALA A 6 -1.32 -19.77 24.40
N ILE A 7 -0.03 -19.39 24.36
CA ILE A 7 1.04 -20.23 23.80
C ILE A 7 1.28 -21.54 24.59
N LEU A 8 0.73 -21.63 25.81
CA LEU A 8 0.76 -22.82 26.65
C LEU A 8 -0.61 -23.53 26.67
N GLY A 9 -1.52 -23.22 25.73
CA GLY A 9 -2.85 -23.81 25.64
C GLY A 9 -3.90 -23.17 26.54
N GLY A 10 -3.67 -21.94 27.00
CA GLY A 10 -4.73 -21.07 27.52
C GLY A 10 -5.54 -20.42 26.39
N PRO A 11 -6.62 -19.68 26.71
CA PRO A 11 -7.39 -18.95 25.70
C PRO A 11 -6.56 -17.77 25.13
N PRO A 12 -6.65 -17.48 23.82
CA PRO A 12 -6.01 -16.31 23.22
C PRO A 12 -6.66 -15.02 23.72
N ALA A 13 -5.83 -14.01 24.00
CA ALA A 13 -6.30 -12.71 24.44
C ALA A 13 -6.97 -11.89 23.31
N VAL A 14 -6.53 -12.10 22.07
CA VAL A 14 -7.16 -11.54 20.87
C VAL A 14 -8.01 -12.62 20.23
N THR A 15 -9.33 -12.44 20.28
CA THR A 15 -10.31 -13.39 19.74
C THR A 15 -10.96 -12.91 18.45
N VAL A 16 -10.69 -11.67 18.05
CA VAL A 16 -11.15 -11.11 16.78
C VAL A 16 -10.30 -11.62 15.63
N ASP A 17 -10.93 -11.83 14.48
CA ASP A 17 -10.21 -12.11 13.24
C ASP A 17 -9.41 -10.87 12.81
N ALA A 18 -8.08 -11.04 12.83
CA ALA A 18 -7.09 -10.05 12.43
C ALA A 18 -6.62 -10.25 10.97
N GLY A 19 -7.38 -10.99 10.16
CA GLY A 19 -7.13 -11.16 8.74
C GLY A 19 -6.99 -9.82 8.00
N GLU A 20 -6.25 -9.84 6.90
CA GLU A 20 -6.04 -8.68 6.04
C GLU A 20 -7.38 -8.10 5.57
N ARG A 21 -7.60 -6.82 5.86
CA ARG A 21 -8.82 -6.09 5.47
C ARG A 21 -8.59 -5.15 4.31
N TRP A 22 -7.34 -4.96 3.92
CA TRP A 22 -6.97 -4.15 2.78
C TRP A 22 -7.53 -4.76 1.51
N LYS A 23 -8.50 -4.07 0.92
CA LYS A 23 -9.04 -4.43 -0.39
C LYS A 23 -8.11 -3.87 -1.46
N ARG A 24 -7.42 -4.74 -2.17
CA ARG A 24 -6.58 -4.35 -3.30
C ARG A 24 -7.41 -3.64 -4.38
N PRO A 25 -7.01 -2.45 -4.87
CA PRO A 25 -7.74 -1.71 -5.89
C PRO A 25 -7.42 -2.23 -7.31
N VAL A 26 -7.77 -3.49 -7.59
CA VAL A 26 -7.39 -4.20 -8.82
C VAL A 26 -7.81 -3.48 -10.11
N ASP A 27 -8.99 -2.86 -10.12
CA ASP A 27 -9.51 -2.16 -11.29
C ASP A 27 -8.74 -0.86 -11.58
N GLU A 28 -8.34 -0.14 -10.53
CA GLU A 28 -7.53 1.08 -10.64
C GLU A 28 -6.11 0.77 -11.10
N GLU A 29 -5.50 -0.27 -10.53
CA GLU A 29 -4.19 -0.77 -10.97
C GLU A 29 -4.20 -1.17 -12.45
N ARG A 30 -5.23 -1.91 -12.88
CA ARG A 30 -5.37 -2.31 -14.28
C ARG A 30 -5.46 -1.08 -15.19
N LYS A 31 -6.27 -0.09 -14.81
CA LYS A 31 -6.42 1.16 -15.56
C LYS A 31 -5.07 1.88 -15.68
N ALA A 32 -4.34 2.02 -14.58
CA ALA A 32 -3.04 2.68 -14.58
C ALA A 32 -2.02 1.96 -15.48
N VAL A 33 -1.97 0.62 -15.43
CA VAL A 33 -1.07 -0.18 -16.28
C VAL A 33 -1.43 -0.06 -17.76
N CYS A 34 -2.71 -0.15 -18.12
CA CYS A 34 -3.14 0.02 -19.52
C CYS A 34 -2.79 1.41 -20.05
N ASP A 35 -2.98 2.46 -19.25
CA ASP A 35 -2.63 3.83 -19.63
C ASP A 35 -1.11 3.99 -19.86
N LEU A 36 -0.27 3.35 -19.05
CA LEU A 36 1.19 3.32 -19.30
C LEU A 36 1.54 2.66 -20.64
N ILE A 37 0.86 1.57 -20.99
CA ILE A 37 1.05 0.85 -22.26
C ILE A 37 0.60 1.74 -23.44
N ASP A 38 -0.57 2.36 -23.35
CA ASP A 38 -1.12 3.23 -24.39
C ASP A 38 -0.21 4.44 -24.65
N ARG A 39 0.42 4.98 -23.59
CA ARG A 39 1.42 6.06 -23.68
C ARG A 39 2.79 5.59 -24.19
N GLY A 40 3.03 4.29 -24.30
CA GLY A 40 4.33 3.71 -24.61
C GLY A 40 5.40 4.00 -23.54
N TYR A 41 4.99 4.26 -22.30
CA TYR A 41 5.88 4.66 -21.21
C TYR A 41 6.17 3.48 -20.29
N LEU A 42 7.42 3.03 -20.27
CA LEU A 42 7.85 1.88 -19.46
C LEU A 42 8.57 2.28 -18.17
N SER A 43 9.40 3.32 -18.23
CA SER A 43 10.18 3.82 -17.09
C SER A 43 10.81 5.17 -17.43
N GLY A 44 11.12 5.96 -16.40
CA GLY A 44 11.82 7.24 -16.53
C GLY A 44 12.07 7.89 -15.18
N SER A 45 12.72 9.06 -15.19
CA SER A 45 13.01 9.86 -14.00
C SER A 45 13.02 11.34 -14.36
N GLY A 46 12.51 12.18 -13.45
CA GLY A 46 12.44 13.62 -13.63
C GLY A 46 11.39 14.11 -14.63
N SER A 47 10.59 13.21 -15.21
CA SER A 47 9.46 13.54 -16.08
C SER A 47 8.45 12.39 -16.18
N GLY A 48 7.23 12.70 -16.62
CA GLY A 48 6.16 11.73 -16.83
C GLY A 48 5.61 11.14 -15.53
N PRO A 49 5.00 9.94 -15.58
CA PRO A 49 4.27 9.35 -14.46
C PRO A 49 5.06 9.26 -13.12
N PRO A 50 6.36 8.92 -13.10
CA PRO A 50 7.13 8.94 -11.85
C PRO A 50 7.20 10.33 -11.23
N LYS A 51 7.37 11.38 -12.06
CA LYS A 51 7.45 12.75 -11.58
C LYS A 51 6.10 13.28 -11.08
N GLU A 52 5.03 12.95 -11.80
CA GLU A 52 3.65 13.26 -11.39
C GLU A 52 3.35 12.64 -10.02
N PHE A 53 3.72 11.37 -9.83
CA PHE A 53 3.59 10.68 -8.55
C PHE A 53 4.42 11.32 -7.43
N GLU A 54 5.68 11.66 -7.68
CA GLU A 54 6.52 12.39 -6.72
C GLU A 54 5.83 13.68 -6.27
N GLU A 55 5.23 14.44 -7.18
CA GLU A 55 4.58 15.72 -6.86
C GLU A 55 3.33 15.53 -6.00
N GLU A 56 2.46 14.58 -6.37
CA GLU A 56 1.27 14.23 -5.58
C GLU A 56 1.65 13.68 -4.20
N PHE A 57 2.65 12.81 -4.15
CA PHE A 57 3.10 12.20 -2.90
C PHE A 57 3.73 13.24 -1.97
N ARG A 58 4.47 14.21 -2.52
CA ARG A 58 5.02 15.34 -1.76
C ARG A 58 3.94 16.11 -1.02
N GLU A 59 2.82 16.38 -1.70
CA GLU A 59 1.67 17.08 -1.13
C GLU A 59 0.97 16.23 -0.09
N PHE A 60 0.76 14.95 -0.38
CA PHE A 60 0.15 14.00 0.53
C PHE A 60 0.91 13.88 1.86
N ILE A 61 2.24 13.78 1.81
CA ILE A 61 3.06 13.62 3.02
C ILE A 61 3.48 14.95 3.66
N GLY A 62 3.32 16.08 2.97
CA GLY A 62 3.70 17.41 3.46
C GLY A 62 5.21 17.66 3.55
N CYS A 63 6.02 16.96 2.75
CA CYS A 63 7.48 17.13 2.75
C CYS A 63 7.96 18.03 1.62
N LYS A 64 9.21 18.53 1.73
CA LYS A 64 9.82 19.36 0.69
C LYS A 64 10.40 18.54 -0.46
N TYR A 65 10.93 17.36 -0.15
CA TYR A 65 11.60 16.48 -1.12
C TYR A 65 11.08 15.06 -0.93
N VAL A 66 10.74 14.42 -2.05
CA VAL A 66 10.32 13.02 -2.16
C VAL A 66 10.85 12.46 -3.48
N LEU A 67 10.88 11.14 -3.58
CA LEU A 67 11.43 10.34 -4.67
C LEU A 67 10.44 9.24 -5.04
#